data_AF-A0A7I7SL97-F1
#
_entry.id   AF-A0A7I7SL97-F1
#
_cell.length_a   1.000
_cell.length_b   1.000
_cell.length_c   1.000
_cell.angle_alpha   90.00
_cell.angle_beta   90.00
_cell.angle_gamma   90.00
#
_symmetry.space_group_name_H-M   'P 1'
#
loop_
_entity.id
_entity.type
_entity.pdbx_description
1 polymer ?
#
loop_
_entity_poly.entity_id
_entity_poly.type
_entity_poly.pdbx_seq_one_letter_code
_entity_poly.pdbx_strand_id
1 'polypeptide(L)'
;MSLLGFDNQVATFAYPGATMGAMSAAALSRPSHADEDLTEILKNRELEASYRSASRLGFDELISPEETRNALMLALQRGVFNRQEVAEPVSRTVITP
;
A
#
# COMPACT_ATOMS: atom_id res chain seq x y z
N MET A 1 7.94 1.91 6.77
CA MET A 1 7.62 1.51 5.39
C MET A 1 7.27 2.77 4.63
N SER A 2 8.26 3.39 3.98
CA SER A 2 7.99 4.39 2.94
C SER A 2 8.22 3.65 1.64
N LEU A 3 7.12 3.32 0.95
CA LEU A 3 7.14 2.58 -0.32
C LEU A 3 7.11 3.53 -1.54
N LEU A 4 7.06 4.84 -1.31
CA LEU A 4 6.62 5.81 -2.32
C LEU A 4 7.70 6.33 -3.28
N GLY A 5 8.95 5.85 -3.20
CA GLY A 5 10.06 6.48 -3.91
C GLY A 5 10.83 5.65 -4.94
N PHE A 6 10.67 4.33 -5.00
CA PHE A 6 11.75 3.48 -5.53
C PHE A 6 11.38 2.49 -6.65
N ASP A 7 10.13 2.43 -7.13
CA ASP A 7 9.71 1.43 -8.12
C ASP A 7 8.81 1.97 -9.26
N ASN A 8 8.99 3.24 -9.65
CA ASN A 8 8.24 3.89 -10.73
C ASN A 8 6.71 3.91 -10.53
N GLN A 9 6.23 3.71 -9.29
CA GLN A 9 4.83 3.95 -8.96
C GLN A 9 4.49 5.45 -9.09
N VAL A 10 3.29 5.72 -9.62
CA VAL A 10 2.81 7.09 -9.84
C VAL A 10 1.99 7.61 -8.65
N ALA A 11 1.26 6.71 -7.99
CA ALA A 11 0.52 6.98 -6.76
C ALA A 11 0.22 5.65 -6.03
N THR A 12 0.17 5.70 -4.70
CA THR A 12 -0.27 4.60 -3.82
C THR A 12 -1.45 5.05 -2.99
N PHE A 13 -2.52 4.27 -3.00
CA PHE A 13 -3.75 4.54 -2.25
C PHE A 13 -4.03 3.42 -1.24
N ALA A 14 -4.70 3.75 -0.15
CA ALA A 14 -5.24 2.76 0.77
C ALA A 14 -6.69 3.08 1.15
N TYR A 15 -7.45 2.06 1.51
CA TYR A 15 -8.79 2.23 2.05
C TYR A 15 -8.79 2.38 3.57
N PRO A 16 -9.79 3.09 4.15
CA PRO A 16 -10.08 3.00 5.57
C PRO A 16 -10.26 1.55 6.01
N GLY A 17 -9.58 1.14 7.07
CA GLY A 17 -9.65 -0.24 7.59
C GLY A 17 -8.80 -1.26 6.83
N ALA A 18 -8.00 -0.83 5.84
CA ALA A 18 -6.96 -1.69 5.28
C ALA A 18 -6.00 -2.12 6.38
N THR A 19 -5.92 -3.42 6.64
CA THR A 19 -4.96 -3.98 7.58
C THR A 19 -3.57 -3.93 6.95
N MET A 20 -2.62 -3.34 7.67
CA MET A 20 -1.27 -3.12 7.17
C MET A 20 -0.23 -3.38 8.25
N GLY A 21 0.82 -4.09 7.87
CA GLY A 21 1.87 -4.50 8.79
C GLY A 21 2.61 -5.72 8.23
N ALA A 22 3.72 -6.08 8.87
CA ALA A 22 4.48 -7.25 8.47
C ALA A 22 3.72 -8.56 8.74
N MET A 23 2.87 -8.58 9.77
CA MET A 23 2.10 -9.74 10.23
C MET A 23 0.80 -9.27 10.89
N SER A 24 -0.23 -10.13 10.91
CA SER A 24 -1.48 -9.86 11.62
C SER A 24 -1.29 -9.95 13.14
N ALA A 25 -2.21 -9.35 13.91
CA ALA A 25 -2.18 -9.42 15.37
C ALA A 25 -2.21 -10.88 15.86
N ALA A 26 -3.02 -11.72 15.23
CA ALA A 26 -3.10 -13.15 15.56
C ALA A 26 -1.81 -13.93 15.24
N ALA A 27 -1.09 -13.54 14.19
CA ALA A 27 0.20 -14.15 13.86
C ALA A 27 1.31 -13.70 14.82
N LEU A 28 1.20 -12.50 15.41
CA LEU A 28 2.13 -12.00 16.42
C LEU A 28 1.83 -12.52 17.83
N SER A 29 0.57 -12.61 18.23
CA SER A 29 0.18 -12.91 19.61
C SER A 29 0.45 -14.37 20.01
N ARG A 30 0.16 -15.33 19.12
CA ARG A 30 0.31 -16.77 19.46
C ARG A 30 1.78 -17.17 19.70
N PRO A 31 2.75 -16.85 18.82
CA PRO A 31 4.13 -17.26 19.03
C PRO A 31 4.81 -16.50 20.19
N SER A 32 4.36 -15.26 20.43
CA SER A 32 4.90 -14.42 21.52
C SER A 32 4.32 -14.75 22.90
N HIS A 33 3.37 -15.68 23.00
CA HIS A 33 2.63 -15.96 24.23
C HIS A 33 2.07 -14.68 24.86
N ALA A 34 1.55 -13.79 24.02
CA ALA A 34 0.93 -12.56 24.47
C ALA A 34 -0.24 -12.88 25.41
N ASP A 35 -0.32 -12.13 26.51
CA ASP A 35 -1.49 -12.18 27.39
C ASP A 35 -2.73 -11.58 26.69
N GLU A 36 -3.88 -11.69 27.34
CA GLU A 36 -5.16 -11.23 26.79
C GLU A 36 -5.17 -9.72 26.54
N ASP A 37 -4.56 -8.96 27.45
CA ASP A 37 -4.40 -7.50 27.35
C ASP A 37 -3.55 -7.12 26.13
N LEU A 38 -2.38 -7.75 25.94
CA LEU A 38 -1.52 -7.50 24.79
C LEU A 38 -2.17 -7.94 23.48
N THR A 39 -2.95 -9.03 23.50
CA THR A 39 -3.68 -9.51 22.32
C THR A 39 -4.71 -8.49 21.85
N GLU A 40 -5.48 -7.90 22.77
CA GLU A 40 -6.43 -6.82 22.45
C GLU A 40 -5.72 -5.54 21.97
N ILE A 41 -4.57 -5.19 22.57
CA ILE A 41 -3.75 -4.06 22.09
C ILE A 41 -3.29 -4.29 20.64
N LEU A 42 -2.81 -5.48 20.32
CA LEU A 42 -2.33 -5.82 18.97
C LEU A 42 -3.48 -5.76 17.95
N LYS A 43 -4.66 -6.27 18.31
CA LYS A 43 -5.86 -6.22 17.46
C LYS A 43 -6.33 -4.79 17.21
N ASN A 44 -6.37 -3.94 18.24
CA ASN A 44 -6.70 -2.52 18.07
C ASN A 44 -5.69 -1.81 17.16
N ARG A 45 -4.39 -2.12 17.31
CA ARG A 45 -3.36 -1.58 16.41
C ARG A 45 -3.50 -2.03 14.96
N GLU A 46 -3.99 -3.24 14.72
CA GLU A 46 -4.26 -3.75 13.37
C GLU A 46 -5.47 -3.04 12.73
N LEU A 47 -6.53 -2.76 13.51
CA LEU A 47 -7.69 -1.99 13.03
C LEU A 47 -7.34 -0.54 12.66
N GLU A 48 -6.43 0.08 13.42
CA GLU A 48 -5.96 1.44 13.17
C GLU A 48 -4.83 1.53 12.14
N ALA A 49 -4.42 0.40 11.55
CA ALA A 49 -3.21 0.32 10.73
C ALA A 49 -3.21 1.29 9.53
N SER A 50 -4.35 1.45 8.86
CA SER A 50 -4.50 2.36 7.71
C SER A 50 -4.20 3.81 8.12
N TYR A 51 -4.80 4.30 9.21
CA TYR A 51 -4.61 5.65 9.73
C TYR A 51 -3.19 5.90 10.25
N ARG A 52 -2.64 4.91 10.97
CA ARG A 52 -1.26 4.96 11.48
C ARG A 52 -0.21 4.93 10.38
N SER A 53 -0.54 4.36 9.22
CA SER A 53 0.32 4.36 8.05
C SER A 53 0.16 5.63 7.22
N ALA A 54 -1.06 6.17 7.10
CA ALA A 54 -1.34 7.46 6.48
C ALA A 54 -0.53 8.59 7.14
N SER A 55 -0.58 8.67 8.48
CA SER A 55 0.17 9.67 9.28
C SER A 55 1.70 9.56 9.17
N ARG A 56 2.21 8.47 8.59
CA ARG A 56 3.64 8.22 8.39
C ARG A 56 4.03 8.18 6.91
N LEU A 57 3.19 8.70 6.02
CA LEU A 57 3.43 8.71 4.57
C LEU A 57 3.75 7.31 4.03
N GLY A 58 3.02 6.30 4.53
CA GLY A 58 3.14 4.92 4.04
C GLY A 58 2.53 4.73 2.65
N PHE A 59 1.61 5.62 2.27
CA PHE A 59 0.94 5.74 0.98
C PHE A 59 0.54 7.21 0.80
N ASP A 60 0.15 7.62 -0.41
CA ASP A 60 -0.11 9.02 -0.73
C ASP A 60 -1.44 9.52 -0.15
N GLU A 61 -2.49 8.71 -0.26
CA GLU A 61 -3.83 9.15 0.13
C GLU A 61 -4.73 7.99 0.61
N LEU A 62 -5.55 8.29 1.63
CA LEU A 62 -6.59 7.39 2.13
C LEU A 62 -7.89 7.73 1.39
N ILE A 63 -8.35 6.85 0.51
CA ILE A 63 -9.51 7.12 -0.35
C ILE A 63 -10.71 6.28 0.07
N SER A 64 -11.91 6.79 -0.18
CA SER A 64 -13.11 5.98 -0.08
C SER A 64 -13.22 5.02 -1.27
N PRO A 65 -13.78 3.80 -1.11
CA PRO A 65 -13.88 2.83 -2.20
C PRO A 65 -14.59 3.35 -3.46
N GLU A 66 -15.58 4.23 -3.31
CA GLU A 66 -16.28 4.86 -4.44
C GLU A 66 -15.39 5.82 -5.25
N GLU A 67 -14.32 6.35 -4.66
CA GLU A 67 -13.40 7.29 -5.32
C GLU A 67 -12.35 6.59 -6.18
N THR A 68 -12.17 5.27 -5.99
CA THR A 68 -11.12 4.44 -6.61
C THR A 68 -10.96 4.69 -8.09
N ARG A 69 -12.06 4.67 -8.85
CA ARG A 69 -12.02 4.86 -10.31
C ARG A 69 -11.38 6.20 -10.66
N ASN A 70 -11.82 7.27 -10.00
CA ASN A 70 -11.38 8.62 -10.32
C ASN A 70 -9.94 8.85 -9.86
N ALA A 71 -9.57 8.35 -8.68
CA ALA A 71 -8.21 8.39 -8.17
C ALA A 71 -7.21 7.68 -9.13
N LEU A 72 -7.57 6.49 -9.61
CA LEU A 72 -6.75 5.74 -10.57
C LEU A 72 -6.65 6.44 -11.93
N MET A 73 -7.75 6.99 -12.44
CA MET A 73 -7.73 7.75 -13.70
C MET A 73 -6.85 8.99 -13.60
N LEU A 74 -6.91 9.71 -12.47
CA LEU A 74 -6.08 10.89 -12.23
C LEU A 74 -4.60 10.52 -12.10
N ALA A 75 -4.29 9.45 -11.36
CA ALA A 75 -2.93 8.93 -11.25
C ALA A 75 -2.37 8.53 -12.62
N LEU A 76 -3.16 7.82 -13.43
CA LEU A 76 -2.75 7.43 -14.79
C LEU A 76 -2.45 8.65 -15.67
N GLN A 77 -3.32 9.66 -15.66
CA GLN A 77 -3.11 10.90 -16.42
C GLN A 77 -1.80 11.58 -16.01
N ARG A 78 -1.53 11.70 -14.70
CA ARG A 78 -0.25 12.24 -14.18
C ARG A 78 0.94 11.40 -14.63
N GLY A 79 0.81 10.07 -14.61
CA GLY A 79 1.86 9.14 -15.01
C GLY A 79 2.23 9.20 -16.47
N VAL A 80 1.27 9.49 -17.37
CA VAL A 80 1.53 9.71 -18.79
C VAL A 80 2.43 10.93 -19.00
N PHE A 81 2.17 12.03 -18.30
CA PHE A 81 2.97 13.26 -18.43
C PHE A 81 4.31 13.21 -17.68
N ASN A 82 4.47 12.29 -16.72
CA ASN A 82 5.75 12.09 -16.03
C ASN A 82 6.77 11.29 -16.86
N ARG A 83 6.35 10.69 -17.98
CA ARG A 83 7.29 10.01 -18.88
C ARG A 83 8.12 11.02 -19.63
N GLN A 84 9.44 10.91 -19.50
CA GLN A 84 10.39 11.69 -20.30
C GLN A 84 10.50 11.17 -21.75
N GLU A 85 10.02 9.96 -22.03
CA GLU A 85 10.05 9.34 -23.36
C GLU A 85 8.73 8.63 -23.72
N VAL A 86 8.47 8.51 -25.02
CA VAL A 86 7.30 7.79 -25.55
C VAL A 86 7.41 6.30 -25.22
N ALA A 87 6.28 5.66 -24.89
CA ALA A 87 6.25 4.22 -24.66
C ALA A 87 6.61 3.47 -25.96
N GLU A 88 7.73 2.76 -25.97
CA GLU A 88 8.09 1.89 -27.09
C GLU A 88 7.71 0.42 -26.82
N PRO A 89 7.31 -0.35 -27.85
CA PRO A 89 7.08 -1.78 -27.72
C PRO A 89 8.33 -2.51 -27.22
N VAL A 90 8.24 -3.20 -26.09
CA VAL A 90 9.34 -4.04 -25.60
C VAL A 90 9.37 -5.34 -26.41
N SER A 91 10.41 -5.52 -27.23
CA SER A 91 10.67 -6.77 -27.95
C SER A 91 11.05 -7.88 -26.97
N ARG A 92 10.07 -8.68 -26.52
CA ARG A 92 10.32 -9.94 -25.80
C ARG A 92 10.45 -11.08 -26.80
N THR A 93 11.48 -11.02 -27.64
CA THR A 93 11.71 -12.01 -28.70
C THR A 93 12.54 -13.22 -28.25
N VAL A 94 13.06 -13.22 -27.02
CA VAL A 94 13.92 -14.30 -26.52
C VAL A 94 13.50 -14.69 -25.11
N ILE A 95 13.11 -15.96 -24.94
CA ILE A 95 13.10 -16.61 -23.61
C ILE A 95 14.56 -17.00 -23.37
N THR A 96 15.27 -16.24 -22.54
CA THR A 96 16.62 -16.60 -22.11
C THR A 96 16.51 -17.65 -20.98
N PRO A 97 17.28 -18.76 -21.04
CA PRO A 97 17.29 -19.80 -20.00
C PRO A 97 17.72 -19.29 -18.63
#